data_AF-A0A6P0WQN8-F1
#
_entry.id   AF-A0A6P0WQN8-F1
#
_cell.length_a   1.000
_cell.length_b   1.000
_cell.length_c   1.000
_cell.angle_alpha   90.00
_cell.angle_beta   90.00
_cell.angle_gamma   90.00
#
_symmetry.space_group_name_H-M   'P 1'
#
loop_
_entity.id
_entity.type
_entity.pdbx_description
1 polymer ?
#
loop_
_entity_poly.entity_id
_entity_poly.type
_entity_poly.pdbx_seq_one_letter_code
_entity_poly.pdbx_strand_id
1 'polypeptide(L)'
;MNEQSLFASLLSLNNIGQLYADDETFLGLLSTDSWNDLSIINPRTYANPYTLDSIQNKNGLYGSTHGLFSPYNSHSLTPPWILVDGQPVIAVKSSTVHVPTQQQQSNLQAQEIQIQLGSVLEQAQILLCQR
;
A
#
# COMPACT_ATOMS: atom_id res chain seq x y z
N MET A 1 -21.06 -7.14 9.21
CA MET A 1 -20.17 -6.08 9.73
C MET A 1 -20.96 -4.78 9.64
N ASN A 2 -21.19 -4.08 10.76
CA ASN A 2 -21.95 -2.82 10.74
C ASN A 2 -21.00 -1.63 10.46
N GLU A 3 -21.50 -0.55 9.88
CA GLU A 3 -20.69 0.60 9.44
C GLU A 3 -19.88 1.21 10.60
N GLN A 4 -20.43 1.22 11.83
CA GLN A 4 -19.73 1.72 13.02
C GLN A 4 -18.46 0.93 13.36
N SER A 5 -18.45 -0.39 13.17
CA SER A 5 -17.27 -1.22 13.40
C SER A 5 -16.20 -1.03 12.32
N LEU A 6 -16.61 -0.71 11.09
CA LEU A 6 -15.67 -0.40 10.00
C LEU A 6 -14.98 0.94 10.25
N PHE A 7 -15.73 1.98 10.63
CA PHE A 7 -15.17 3.30 10.95
C PHE A 7 -14.17 3.24 12.11
N ALA A 8 -14.50 2.50 13.17
CA ALA A 8 -13.57 2.30 14.29
C ALA A 8 -12.27 1.61 13.85
N SER A 9 -12.39 0.62 12.96
CA SER A 9 -11.23 -0.11 12.42
C SER A 9 -10.37 0.77 11.51
N LEU A 10 -10.96 1.68 10.73
CA LEU A 10 -10.21 2.61 9.88
C LEU A 10 -9.54 3.72 10.72
N LEU A 11 -10.20 4.21 11.77
CA LEU A 11 -9.62 5.19 12.69
C LEU A 11 -8.40 4.62 13.42
N SER A 12 -8.41 3.33 13.79
CA SER A 12 -7.25 2.71 14.40
C SER A 12 -6.03 2.61 13.47
N LEU A 13 -6.22 2.77 12.15
CA LEU A 13 -5.11 2.77 11.19
C LEU A 13 -4.36 4.10 11.12
N ASN A 14 -4.86 5.16 11.77
CA ASN A 14 -4.23 6.46 11.72
C ASN A 14 -2.80 6.39 12.28
N ASN A 15 -1.82 6.85 11.49
CA ASN A 15 -0.38 6.81 11.74
C ASN A 15 0.27 5.42 11.83
N ILE A 16 -0.47 4.33 11.60
CA ILE A 16 0.10 2.97 11.57
C ILE A 16 -0.11 2.26 10.23
N GLY A 17 -1.17 2.61 9.51
CA GLY A 17 -1.48 2.05 8.20
C GLY A 17 -0.60 2.68 7.13
N GLN A 18 -0.06 1.86 6.24
CA GLN A 18 0.74 2.29 5.10
C GLN A 18 0.08 1.85 3.80
N LEU A 19 0.01 2.73 2.81
CA LEU A 19 -0.56 2.42 1.51
C LEU A 19 0.57 2.01 0.56
N TYR A 20 0.44 0.83 -0.06
CA TYR A 20 1.35 0.33 -1.08
C TYR A 20 0.57 -0.02 -2.34
N ALA A 21 1.16 0.26 -3.49
CA ALA A 21 0.72 -0.33 -4.74
C ALA A 21 1.10 -1.82 -4.81
N ASP A 22 0.49 -2.55 -5.73
CA ASP A 22 0.80 -3.97 -5.97
C ASP A 22 2.22 -4.19 -6.50
N ASP A 23 2.82 -3.16 -7.12
CA ASP A 23 4.22 -3.16 -7.56
C ASP A 23 5.21 -2.74 -6.47
N GLU A 24 4.79 -2.81 -5.21
CA GLU A 24 5.58 -2.48 -4.01
C GLU A 24 5.91 -0.98 -3.86
N THR A 25 5.35 -0.10 -4.70
CA THR A 25 5.52 1.35 -4.55
C THR A 25 4.83 1.85 -3.29
N PHE A 26 5.57 2.52 -2.39
CA PHE A 26 4.99 3.20 -1.24
C PHE A 26 4.24 4.46 -1.66
N LEU A 27 2.95 4.53 -1.33
CA LEU A 27 2.04 5.62 -1.71
C LEU A 27 1.70 6.56 -0.54
N GLY A 28 2.23 6.28 0.66
CA GLY A 28 2.12 7.15 1.83
C GLY A 28 1.52 6.47 3.07
N LEU A 29 1.63 7.16 4.20
CA LEU A 29 1.08 6.80 5.50
C LEU A 29 -0.37 7.25 5.61
N LEU A 30 -1.26 6.37 6.06
CA LEU A 30 -2.63 6.69 6.44
C LEU A 30 -2.59 7.59 7.68
N SER A 31 -2.53 8.89 7.46
CA SER A 31 -2.46 9.90 8.50
C SER A 31 -3.43 11.03 8.20
N THR A 32 -4.10 11.53 9.23
CA THR A 32 -4.90 12.75 9.15
C THR A 32 -4.09 14.02 9.39
N ASP A 33 -2.78 13.90 9.65
CA ASP A 33 -1.88 15.04 9.77
C ASP A 33 -1.32 15.42 8.40
N SER A 34 -1.69 16.59 7.87
CA SER A 34 -1.20 17.07 6.58
C SER A 34 0.21 17.68 6.63
N TRP A 35 0.79 17.83 7.83
CA TRP A 35 2.16 18.31 8.01
C TRP A 35 3.19 17.18 8.07
N ASN A 36 2.76 15.95 8.36
CA ASN A 36 3.61 14.78 8.29
C ASN A 36 4.02 14.53 6.82
N ASP A 37 5.33 14.50 6.56
CA ASP A 37 5.88 14.35 5.20
C ASP A 37 5.52 13.02 4.53
N LEU A 38 5.18 11.99 5.33
CA LEU A 38 4.74 10.70 4.82
C LEU A 38 3.22 10.60 4.59
N SER A 39 2.44 11.58 5.03
CA SER A 39 0.98 11.50 5.03
C SER A 39 0.38 11.50 3.62
N ILE A 40 -0.55 10.58 3.36
CA ILE A 40 -1.32 10.50 2.10
C ILE A 40 -2.19 11.73 1.82
N ILE A 41 -2.32 12.66 2.78
CA ILE A 41 -3.02 13.95 2.60
C ILE A 41 -2.07 15.15 2.61
N ASN A 42 -0.75 14.96 2.70
CA ASN A 42 0.22 16.05 2.65
C ASN A 42 0.40 16.57 1.20
N PRO A 43 -0.05 17.79 0.89
CA PRO A 43 -0.09 18.30 -0.49
C PRO A 43 1.29 18.56 -1.10
N ARG A 44 2.35 18.54 -0.29
CA ARG A 44 3.73 18.73 -0.76
C ARG A 44 4.37 17.42 -1.23
N THR A 45 3.93 16.29 -0.70
CA THR A 45 4.48 14.94 -0.96
C THR A 45 3.41 14.02 -1.54
N TYR A 46 2.85 13.08 -0.76
CA TYR A 46 2.02 11.98 -1.23
C TYR A 46 0.59 12.37 -1.67
N ALA A 47 0.15 13.59 -1.39
CA ALA A 47 -1.07 14.19 -1.94
C ALA A 47 -0.82 15.22 -3.06
N ASN A 48 0.42 15.38 -3.51
CA ASN A 48 0.72 16.32 -4.59
C ASN A 48 0.18 15.78 -5.93
N PRO A 49 -0.76 16.45 -6.61
CA PRO A 49 -1.36 15.93 -7.84
C PRO A 49 -0.40 15.91 -9.04
N TYR A 50 0.80 16.47 -8.90
CA TYR A 50 1.81 16.56 -9.96
C TYR A 50 2.95 15.54 -9.83
N THR A 51 3.03 14.79 -8.73
CA THR A 51 4.04 13.72 -8.58
C THR A 51 3.52 12.40 -9.15
N LEU A 52 4.43 11.55 -9.63
CA LEU A 52 4.06 10.31 -10.33
C LEU A 52 3.54 9.22 -9.39
N ASP A 53 3.97 9.24 -8.14
CA ASP A 53 3.69 8.31 -7.03
C ASP A 53 2.47 8.72 -6.18
N SER A 54 1.80 9.81 -6.52
CA SER A 54 0.66 10.32 -5.77
C SER A 54 -0.65 9.73 -6.26
N ILE A 55 -1.47 9.26 -5.32
CA ILE A 55 -2.85 8.85 -5.60
C ILE A 55 -3.72 10.05 -6.01
N GLN A 56 -3.30 11.30 -5.76
CA GLN A 56 -4.03 12.47 -6.23
C GLN A 56 -3.69 12.87 -7.67
N ASN A 57 -2.71 12.22 -8.29
CA ASN A 57 -2.38 12.44 -9.70
C ASN A 57 -3.38 11.73 -10.62
N LYS A 58 -4.36 12.49 -11.11
CA LYS A 58 -5.47 11.99 -11.96
C LYS A 58 -5.03 11.42 -13.31
N ASN A 59 -3.80 11.66 -13.73
CA ASN A 59 -3.23 11.15 -14.98
C ASN A 59 -2.17 10.06 -14.73
N GLY A 60 -1.88 9.73 -13.47
CA GLY A 60 -0.83 8.78 -13.07
C GLY A 60 -1.34 7.35 -12.88
N LEU A 61 -0.40 6.42 -12.71
CA LEU A 61 -0.67 4.99 -12.50
C LEU A 61 -1.45 4.70 -11.20
N TYR A 62 -1.25 5.53 -10.17
CA TYR A 62 -1.80 5.34 -8.83
C TYR A 62 -3.01 6.23 -8.52
N GLY A 63 -3.29 7.25 -9.33
CA GLY A 63 -4.36 8.22 -9.05
C GLY A 63 -5.41 8.39 -10.16
N SER A 64 -5.17 7.85 -11.36
CA SER A 64 -6.11 7.93 -12.48
C SER A 64 -7.25 6.92 -12.37
N THR A 65 -8.41 7.21 -12.95
CA THR A 65 -9.51 6.24 -13.10
C THR A 65 -9.17 5.09 -14.05
N HIS A 66 -8.09 5.20 -14.83
CA HIS A 66 -7.58 4.14 -15.71
C HIS A 66 -6.22 3.60 -15.26
N GLY A 67 -5.69 4.07 -14.13
CA GLY A 67 -4.39 3.67 -13.62
C GLY A 67 -4.40 2.20 -13.18
N LEU A 68 -3.34 1.45 -13.50
CA LEU A 68 -3.25 0.02 -13.20
C LEU A 68 -3.34 -0.26 -11.69
N PHE A 69 -2.67 0.56 -10.89
CA PHE A 69 -2.56 0.43 -9.43
C PHE A 69 -3.41 1.48 -8.68
N SER A 70 -4.36 2.08 -9.37
CA SER A 70 -5.15 3.17 -8.80
C SER A 70 -6.33 2.63 -7.98
N PRO A 71 -6.54 3.14 -6.75
CA PRO A 71 -7.74 2.80 -5.99
C PRO A 71 -9.00 3.35 -6.66
N TYR A 72 -8.87 4.32 -7.57
CA TYR A 72 -9.98 4.94 -8.30
C TYR A 72 -10.34 4.23 -9.61
N ASN A 73 -9.56 3.23 -10.03
CA ASN A 73 -9.88 2.43 -11.20
C ASN A 73 -10.80 1.25 -10.81
N SER A 74 -12.09 1.35 -11.18
CA SER A 74 -13.10 0.31 -10.94
C SER A 74 -12.81 -1.03 -11.63
N HIS A 75 -11.89 -1.05 -12.59
CA HIS A 75 -11.48 -2.24 -13.34
C HIS A 75 -10.04 -2.68 -13.02
N SER A 76 -9.36 -2.02 -12.07
CA SER A 76 -8.03 -2.47 -11.63
C SER A 76 -8.10 -3.90 -11.09
N LEU A 77 -7.19 -4.74 -11.58
CA LEU A 77 -6.96 -6.11 -11.11
C LEU A 77 -5.95 -6.16 -9.96
N THR A 78 -5.18 -5.08 -9.79
CA THR A 78 -4.06 -4.95 -8.86
C THR A 78 -4.21 -3.63 -8.09
N PRO A 79 -5.30 -3.45 -7.30
CA PRO A 79 -5.51 -2.24 -6.52
C PRO A 79 -4.46 -2.15 -5.39
N PRO A 80 -4.25 -0.96 -4.80
CA PRO A 80 -3.32 -0.81 -3.71
C PRO A 80 -3.84 -1.44 -2.41
N TRP A 81 -2.90 -1.77 -1.53
CA TRP A 81 -3.08 -2.47 -0.27
C TRP A 81 -2.71 -1.57 0.91
N ILE A 82 -3.46 -1.68 2.00
CA ILE A 82 -3.08 -1.11 3.29
C ILE A 82 -2.36 -2.16 4.11
N LEU A 83 -1.13 -1.86 4.52
CA LEU A 83 -0.31 -2.67 5.42
C LEU A 83 -0.36 -2.09 6.84
N VAL A 84 -0.41 -2.96 7.84
CA VAL A 84 -0.23 -2.64 9.27
C VAL A 84 0.80 -3.60 9.83
N ASP A 85 1.87 -3.09 10.42
CA ASP A 85 3.00 -3.89 10.90
C ASP A 85 3.56 -4.87 9.83
N GLY A 86 3.59 -4.40 8.57
CA GLY A 86 4.01 -5.19 7.41
C GLY A 86 2.95 -6.14 6.85
N GLN A 87 1.84 -6.39 7.57
CA GLN A 87 0.82 -7.34 7.12
C GLN A 87 -0.28 -6.62 6.31
N PRO A 88 -0.65 -7.13 5.12
CA PRO A 88 -1.72 -6.55 4.30
C PRO A 88 -3.09 -6.83 4.91
N VAL A 89 -3.80 -5.76 5.24
CA VAL A 89 -5.09 -5.83 5.97
C VAL A 89 -6.28 -5.54 5.07
N ILE A 90 -6.12 -4.68 4.06
CA ILE A 90 -7.25 -4.19 3.23
C ILE A 90 -6.78 -3.94 1.79
N ALA A 91 -7.53 -4.42 0.80
CA ALA A 91 -7.43 -3.93 -0.57
C ALA A 91 -8.41 -2.76 -0.78
N VAL A 92 -7.93 -1.65 -1.34
CA VAL A 92 -8.71 -0.41 -1.49
C VAL A 92 -9.13 -0.21 -2.94
N LYS A 93 -10.43 -0.31 -3.21
CA LYS A 93 -11.00 -0.05 -4.54
C LYS A 93 -12.24 0.85 -4.43
N SER A 94 -12.42 1.74 -5.40
CA SER A 94 -13.35 2.90 -5.42
C SER A 94 -14.83 2.63 -5.07
N SER A 95 -15.25 1.39 -4.87
CA SER A 95 -16.61 1.04 -4.50
C SER A 95 -16.72 -0.11 -3.50
N THR A 96 -15.61 -0.63 -2.96
CA THR A 96 -15.65 -1.73 -1.97
C THR A 96 -14.36 -1.77 -1.16
N VAL A 97 -14.47 -1.82 0.18
CA VAL A 97 -13.39 -2.26 1.06
C VAL A 97 -13.37 -3.79 1.01
N HIS A 98 -12.38 -4.38 0.34
CA HIS A 98 -12.25 -5.83 0.33
C HIS A 98 -11.28 -6.25 1.44
N VAL A 99 -11.82 -6.95 2.44
CA VAL A 99 -10.98 -7.69 3.39
C VAL A 99 -10.39 -8.86 2.64
N PRO A 100 -9.05 -8.98 2.53
CA PRO A 100 -8.41 -10.05 1.79
C PRO A 100 -8.85 -11.40 2.36
N THR A 101 -9.15 -12.34 1.47
CA THR A 101 -9.46 -13.71 1.86
C THR A 101 -8.23 -14.38 2.50
N GLN A 102 -8.45 -15.40 3.34
CA GLN A 102 -7.35 -16.18 3.95
C GLN A 102 -6.32 -16.68 2.93
N GLN A 103 -6.77 -17.00 1.71
CA GLN A 103 -5.88 -17.44 0.62
C GLN A 103 -5.02 -16.29 0.04
N GLN A 104 -5.55 -15.08 -0.04
CA GLN A 104 -4.78 -13.91 -0.45
C GLN A 104 -3.77 -13.50 0.64
N GLN A 105 -4.15 -13.60 1.91
CA GLN A 105 -3.25 -13.37 3.04
C GLN A 105 -2.07 -14.36 3.04
N SER A 106 -2.33 -15.65 2.78
CA SER A 106 -1.25 -16.64 2.67
C SER A 106 -0.34 -16.41 1.46
N ASN A 107 -0.88 -15.88 0.35
CA ASN A 107 -0.08 -15.60 -0.84
C ASN A 107 0.84 -14.40 -0.64
N LEU A 108 0.35 -13.34 0.01
CA LEU A 108 1.16 -12.15 0.32
C LEU A 108 2.22 -12.47 1.38
N GLN A 109 1.90 -13.26 2.42
CA GLN A 109 2.90 -13.78 3.36
C GLN A 109 3.95 -14.67 2.68
N ALA A 110 3.53 -15.51 1.73
CA ALA A 110 4.46 -16.32 0.96
C ALA A 110 5.39 -15.44 0.10
N GLN A 111 4.91 -14.34 -0.47
CA GLN A 111 5.74 -13.36 -1.18
C GLN A 111 6.73 -12.65 -0.26
N GLU A 112 6.32 -12.20 0.93
CA GLU A 112 7.25 -11.61 1.91
C GLU A 112 8.37 -12.58 2.30
N ILE A 113 8.05 -13.85 2.53
CA ILE A 113 9.05 -14.87 2.88
C ILE A 113 10.05 -15.07 1.72
N GLN A 114 9.60 -15.04 0.47
CA GLN A 114 10.49 -15.11 -0.70
C GLN A 114 11.41 -13.90 -0.80
N ILE A 115 10.90 -12.68 -0.53
CA ILE A 115 11.68 -11.44 -0.53
C ILE A 115 12.75 -11.47 0.58
N GLN A 116 12.37 -11.89 1.79
CA GLN A 116 13.29 -12.04 2.91
C GLN A 116 14.38 -13.07 2.63
N LEU A 117 14.03 -14.23 2.05
CA LEU A 117 15.02 -15.25 1.65
C LEU A 117 15.95 -14.76 0.54
N GLY A 118 15.44 -14.03 -0.45
CA GLY A 118 16.23 -13.44 -1.52
C GLY A 118 17.29 -12.46 -0.99
N SER A 119 16.89 -11.55 -0.11
CA SER A 119 17.81 -10.57 0.50
C SER A 119 18.89 -11.22 1.38
N VAL A 120 18.57 -12.31 2.08
CA VAL A 120 19.54 -13.07 2.88
C VAL A 120 20.52 -13.84 2.01
N LEU A 121 20.06 -14.44 0.91
CA LEU A 121 20.92 -15.12 -0.07
C LEU A 121 21.91 -14.16 -0.71
N GLU A 122 21.46 -12.97 -1.08
CA GLU A 122 22.32 -11.92 -1.66
C GLU A 122 23.37 -11.44 -0.66
N GLN A 123 22.99 -11.21 0.60
CA GLN A 123 23.93 -10.86 1.67
C GLN A 123 24.97 -11.96 1.94
N ALA A 124 24.56 -13.24 1.90
CA ALA A 124 25.47 -14.36 2.09
C ALA A 124 26.48 -14.49 0.94
N GLN A 125 26.05 -14.26 -0.31
CA GLN A 125 26.93 -14.25 -1.48
C GLN A 125 27.94 -13.10 -1.42
N ILE A 126 27.52 -11.91 -1.02
CA ILE A 126 28.42 -10.75 -0.83
C ILE A 126 29.49 -11.07 0.23
N LEU A 127 29.10 -11.67 1.36
CA LEU A 127 30.03 -12.02 2.45
C LEU A 127 31.03 -13.10 2.04
N LEU A 128 30.65 -14.02 1.16
CA LEU A 128 31.54 -15.05 0.60
C LEU A 128 32.53 -14.50 -0.44
N CYS A 129 32.15 -13.45 -1.17
CA CYS A 129 33.02 -12.76 -2.14
C CYS A 129 34.01 -11.77 -1.49
N GLN A 130 33.85 -11.44 -0.21
CA GLN A 130 34.74 -10.54 0.55
C GLN A 130 35.87 -11.27 1.31
N ARG A 131 36.07 -12.57 1.06
CA ARG A 131 37.19 -13.39 1.53
C ARG A 131 38.09 -13.81 0.38
#